data_AF-G5QPJ4-F1
#
_entry.id   AF-G5QPJ4-F1
#
_cell.length_a   1.000
_cell.length_b   1.000
_cell.length_c   1.000
_cell.angle_alpha   90.00
_cell.angle_beta   90.00
_cell.angle_gamma   90.00
#
_symmetry.space_group_name_H-M   'P 1'
#
loop_
_entity.id
_entity.type
_entity.pdbx_description
1 polymer ?
#
loop_
_entity_poly.entity_id
_entity_poly.type
_entity_poly.pdbx_seq_one_letter_code
_entity_poly.pdbx_strand_id
1 'polypeptide(L)'
;MQLGRLFRRLIVEPRKVRCFNLSFGRIELHMSGRDINECQYLYAYDDASLEDYLEEIMAGNLTPVRFEARVLYHNDSELNVFTRDTDVIDAEHPHVSDWQTVVSEALDWIRQERASLNKITTLRPILKLAA
;
A
#
# COMPACT_ATOMS: atom_id res chain seq x y z
N MET A 1 9.55 17.75 -26.43
CA MET A 1 8.16 17.23 -26.32
C MET A 1 8.07 15.85 -25.64
N GLN A 2 9.14 15.32 -25.03
CA GLN A 2 9.12 14.02 -24.32
C GLN A 2 8.70 14.14 -22.85
N LEU A 3 9.22 15.14 -22.11
CA LEU A 3 8.87 15.37 -20.69
C LEU A 3 7.37 15.52 -20.44
N GLY A 4 6.64 16.24 -21.30
CA GLY A 4 5.19 16.42 -21.12
C GLY A 4 4.37 15.14 -21.27
N ARG A 5 4.85 14.15 -22.03
CA ARG A 5 4.22 12.82 -22.13
C ARG A 5 4.52 12.00 -20.89
N LEU A 6 5.76 12.02 -20.43
CA LEU A 6 6.20 11.38 -19.20
C LEU A 6 5.36 11.88 -18.00
N PHE A 7 5.28 13.20 -17.78
CA PHE A 7 4.49 13.77 -16.69
C PHE A 7 3.02 13.34 -16.70
N ARG A 8 2.39 13.29 -17.89
CA ARG A 8 0.99 12.84 -17.99
C ARG A 8 0.81 11.37 -17.62
N ARG A 9 1.80 10.52 -17.88
CA ARG A 9 1.75 9.09 -17.55
C ARG A 9 2.04 8.80 -16.09
N LEU A 10 2.77 9.70 -15.44
CA LEU A 10 3.09 9.61 -14.01
C LEU A 10 1.96 10.13 -13.10
N ILE A 11 1.07 10.96 -13.64
CA ILE A 11 -0.10 11.45 -12.91
C ILE A 11 -1.15 10.34 -12.91
N VAL A 12 -1.21 9.63 -11.78
CA VAL A 12 -2.27 8.66 -11.48
C VAL A 12 -3.13 9.24 -10.37
N GLU A 13 -4.41 9.45 -10.67
CA GLU A 13 -5.37 10.00 -9.71
C GLU A 13 -5.55 9.05 -8.52
N PRO A 14 -5.42 9.55 -7.28
CA PRO A 14 -5.64 8.74 -6.09
C PRO A 14 -7.05 8.15 -6.06
N ARG A 15 -7.15 6.83 -5.91
CA ARG A 15 -8.45 6.14 -5.84
C ARG A 15 -8.40 4.91 -4.95
N LYS A 16 -9.56 4.58 -4.38
CA LYS A 16 -9.78 3.32 -3.67
C LYS A 16 -9.93 2.18 -4.68
N VAL A 17 -9.01 1.22 -4.63
CA VAL A 17 -9.02 0.02 -5.48
C VAL A 17 -9.88 -1.07 -4.87
N ARG A 18 -9.78 -1.29 -3.56
CA ARG A 18 -10.50 -2.38 -2.89
C ARG A 18 -10.81 -2.12 -1.42
N CYS A 19 -11.75 -2.89 -0.91
CA CYS A 19 -12.13 -2.90 0.50
C CYS A 19 -12.23 -4.35 0.98
N PHE A 20 -11.59 -4.65 2.11
CA PHE A 20 -11.66 -5.96 2.77
C PHE A 20 -12.32 -5.78 4.13
N ASN A 21 -13.50 -6.34 4.31
CA ASN A 21 -14.22 -6.24 5.58
C ASN A 21 -13.69 -7.29 6.58
N LEU A 22 -13.50 -6.87 7.82
CA LEU A 22 -13.02 -7.69 8.92
C LEU A 22 -14.00 -7.58 10.10
N SER A 23 -13.93 -8.50 11.04
CA SER A 23 -14.85 -8.52 12.19
C SER A 23 -14.72 -7.31 13.14
N PHE A 24 -13.66 -6.50 13.00
CA PHE A 24 -13.33 -5.36 13.86
C PHE A 24 -13.23 -4.04 13.08
N GLY A 25 -13.49 -4.05 11.77
CA GLY A 25 -13.28 -2.90 10.91
C GLY A 25 -13.05 -3.34 9.46
N ARG A 26 -12.13 -2.69 8.76
CA ARG A 26 -11.84 -3.00 7.35
C ARG A 26 -10.41 -2.60 6.97
N ILE A 27 -9.92 -3.16 5.87
CA ILE A 27 -8.72 -2.68 5.18
C ILE A 27 -9.19 -2.01 3.89
N GLU A 28 -8.77 -0.78 3.68
CA GLU A 28 -8.96 -0.10 2.40
C GLU A 28 -7.66 -0.08 1.64
N LEU A 29 -7.70 -0.58 0.41
CA LEU A 29 -6.59 -0.49 -0.52
C LEU A 29 -6.81 0.71 -1.42
N HIS A 30 -5.90 1.67 -1.35
CA HIS A 30 -5.84 2.84 -2.22
C HIS A 30 -4.64 2.73 -3.15
N MET A 31 -4.73 3.40 -4.29
CA MET A 31 -3.65 3.51 -5.27
C MET A 31 -3.53 4.96 -5.68
N SER A 32 -2.31 5.46 -5.78
CA SER A 32 -1.98 6.80 -6.25
C SER A 32 -0.73 6.76 -7.13
N GLY A 33 -0.42 7.87 -7.80
CA GLY A 33 0.86 8.01 -8.49
C GLY A 33 2.04 7.88 -7.52
N ARG A 34 3.11 7.21 -7.94
CA ARG A 34 4.34 7.17 -7.14
C ARG A 34 4.91 8.58 -7.01
N ASP A 35 5.36 8.94 -5.81
CA ASP A 35 6.12 10.17 -5.63
C ASP A 35 7.51 10.01 -6.27
N ILE A 36 7.72 10.74 -7.37
CA ILE A 36 8.96 10.74 -8.15
C ILE A 36 10.10 11.37 -7.35
N ASN A 37 9.80 12.36 -6.50
CA ASN A 37 10.82 13.06 -5.71
C ASN A 37 11.39 12.16 -4.61
N GLU A 38 10.60 11.20 -4.13
CA GLU A 38 11.00 10.20 -3.13
C GLU A 38 11.47 8.87 -3.76
N CYS A 39 11.47 8.77 -5.10
CA CYS A 39 11.72 7.53 -5.80
C CYS A 39 13.23 7.19 -5.77
N GLN A 40 13.66 6.54 -4.68
CA GLN A 40 15.04 6.07 -4.47
C GLN A 40 15.55 5.18 -5.62
N TYR A 41 14.63 4.51 -6.34
CA TYR A 41 14.94 3.68 -7.49
C TYR A 41 15.52 4.46 -8.68
N LEU A 42 15.16 5.73 -8.89
CA LEU A 42 15.68 6.51 -10.02
C LEU A 42 17.19 6.78 -9.90
N TYR A 43 17.74 6.72 -8.69
CA TYR A 43 19.16 6.91 -8.41
C TYR A 43 19.95 5.60 -8.28
N ALA A 44 19.26 4.45 -8.34
CA ALA A 44 19.87 3.12 -8.16
C ALA A 44 20.23 2.43 -9.49
N TYR A 45 19.72 2.93 -10.61
CA TYR A 45 20.04 2.45 -11.96
C TYR A 45 21.26 3.15 -12.53
N ASP A 46 21.97 2.47 -13.43
CA ASP A 46 22.89 3.17 -14.34
C ASP A 46 22.07 3.98 -15.37
N ASP A 47 22.70 4.99 -15.97
CA ASP A 47 22.02 5.93 -16.87
C ASP A 47 21.28 5.22 -18.02
N ALA A 48 21.81 4.08 -18.50
CA ALA A 48 21.20 3.27 -19.56
C ALA A 48 19.91 2.57 -19.10
N SER A 49 19.90 1.94 -17.93
CA SER A 49 18.70 1.25 -17.41
C SER A 49 17.61 2.24 -17.01
N LEU A 50 17.98 3.46 -16.62
CA LEU A 50 17.03 4.53 -16.33
C LEU A 50 16.33 5.02 -17.61
N GLU A 51 17.08 5.17 -18.71
CA GLU A 51 16.53 5.56 -20.00
C GLU A 51 15.48 4.54 -20.48
N ASP A 52 15.82 3.25 -20.48
CA ASP A 52 14.90 2.16 -20.85
C ASP A 52 13.63 2.16 -19.98
N TYR A 53 13.76 2.35 -18.67
CA TYR A 53 12.61 2.43 -17.76
C TYR A 53 11.69 3.62 -18.06
N LEU A 54 12.28 4.80 -18.34
CA LEU A 54 11.51 5.98 -18.71
C LEU A 54 10.82 5.81 -20.06
N GLU A 55 11.46 5.11 -21.02
CA GLU A 55 10.85 4.78 -22.29
C GLU A 55 9.62 3.89 -22.14
N GLU A 56 9.67 2.86 -21.29
CA GLU A 56 8.52 1.99 -21.00
C GLU A 56 7.33 2.77 -20.39
N ILE A 57 7.61 3.72 -19.50
CA ILE A 57 6.59 4.61 -18.93
C ILE A 57 6.01 5.55 -20.00
N MET A 58 6.87 6.14 -20.84
CA MET A 58 6.42 7.02 -21.91
C MET A 58 5.60 6.28 -22.97
N ALA A 59 5.95 5.03 -23.26
CA ALA A 59 5.19 4.12 -24.11
C ALA A 59 3.83 3.74 -23.48
N GLY A 60 3.74 3.79 -22.15
CA GLY A 60 2.54 3.41 -21.40
C GLY A 60 2.41 1.90 -21.21
N ASN A 61 3.51 1.17 -21.34
CA ASN A 61 3.59 -0.26 -21.04
C ASN A 61 3.67 -0.51 -19.52
N LEU A 62 4.11 0.52 -18.78
CA LEU A 62 4.32 0.48 -17.36
C LEU A 62 3.86 1.78 -16.72
N THR A 63 3.22 1.69 -15.56
CA THR A 63 2.79 2.85 -14.77
C THR A 63 3.29 2.68 -13.34
N PRO A 64 4.17 3.57 -12.84
CA PRO A 64 4.61 3.52 -11.45
C PRO A 64 3.53 4.07 -10.53
N VAL A 65 3.10 3.24 -9.58
CA VAL A 65 2.08 3.58 -8.59
C VAL A 65 2.57 3.33 -7.18
N ARG A 66 1.85 3.90 -6.22
CA ARG A 66 1.95 3.61 -4.79
C ARG A 66 0.63 3.01 -4.33
N PHE A 67 0.69 1.80 -3.78
CA PHE A 67 -0.43 1.19 -3.08
C PHE A 67 -0.38 1.52 -1.60
N GLU A 68 -1.53 1.79 -1.01
CA GLU A 68 -1.68 2.06 0.42
C GLU A 68 -2.77 1.17 1.00
N ALA A 69 -2.40 0.25 1.90
CA ALA A 69 -3.33 -0.54 2.68
C ALA A 69 -3.56 0.16 4.03
N ARG A 70 -4.73 0.79 4.18
CA ARG A 70 -5.15 1.52 5.38
C ARG A 70 -6.00 0.60 6.24
N VAL A 71 -5.57 0.32 7.46
CA VAL A 71 -6.33 -0.50 8.42
C VAL A 71 -7.21 0.43 9.25
N LEU A 72 -8.52 0.28 9.10
CA LEU A 72 -9.52 1.13 9.74
C LEU A 72 -10.33 0.32 10.75
N TYR A 73 -10.58 0.90 11.92
CA TYR A 73 -11.56 0.37 12.88
C TYR A 73 -13.00 0.74 12.47
N HIS A 74 -14.01 0.13 13.10
CA HIS A 74 -15.42 0.38 12.78
C HIS A 74 -15.87 1.85 12.88
N ASN A 75 -15.21 2.65 13.69
CA ASN A 75 -15.49 4.07 13.86
C ASN A 75 -14.66 4.95 12.89
N ASP A 76 -14.19 4.37 11.79
CA ASP A 76 -13.34 5.00 10.78
C ASP A 76 -11.98 5.51 11.29
N SER A 77 -11.57 5.11 12.51
CA SER A 77 -10.24 5.42 13.02
C SER A 77 -9.17 4.62 12.29
N GLU A 78 -8.19 5.33 11.73
CA GLU A 78 -7.01 4.72 11.12
C GLU A 78 -6.09 4.18 12.21
N LEU A 79 -5.89 2.87 12.19
CA LEU A 79 -5.02 2.17 13.13
C LEU A 79 -3.59 2.11 12.62
N ASN A 80 -3.42 1.87 11.32
CA ASN A 80 -2.12 1.80 10.68
C ASN A 80 -2.25 1.93 9.14
N VAL A 81 -1.14 2.28 8.48
CA VAL A 81 -1.04 2.38 7.02
C VAL A 81 0.22 1.68 6.55
N PHE A 82 0.07 0.86 5.51
CA PHE A 82 1.17 0.18 4.84
C PHE A 82 1.25 0.71 3.42
N THR A 83 2.42 1.13 2.98
CA THR A 83 2.62 1.73 1.66
C THR A 83 3.64 0.92 0.88
N ARG A 84 3.39 0.71 -0.42
CA ARG A 84 4.35 0.03 -1.29
C ARG A 84 4.33 0.61 -2.69
N ASP A 85 5.50 0.98 -3.17
CA ASP A 85 5.71 1.39 -4.54
C ASP A 85 5.77 0.16 -5.44
N THR A 86 5.05 0.18 -6.57
CA THR A 86 4.97 -0.94 -7.51
C THR A 86 4.81 -0.41 -8.93
N ASP A 87 5.36 -1.11 -9.90
CA ASP A 87 5.15 -0.82 -11.31
C ASP A 87 4.04 -1.71 -11.83
N VAL A 88 2.96 -1.12 -12.34
CA VAL A 88 1.78 -1.85 -12.84
C VAL A 88 1.66 -1.73 -14.35
N ILE A 89 1.25 -2.83 -14.99
CA ILE A 89 1.03 -2.86 -16.44
C ILE A 89 -0.32 -2.21 -16.79
N ASP A 90 -1.36 -2.51 -16.01
CA ASP A 90 -2.69 -1.91 -16.14
C ASP A 90 -3.08 -1.20 -14.84
N ALA A 91 -2.90 0.13 -14.80
CA ALA A 91 -3.27 0.95 -13.66
C ALA A 91 -4.79 1.07 -13.47
N GLU A 92 -5.60 0.85 -14.52
CA GLU A 92 -7.07 0.89 -14.43
C GLU A 92 -7.62 -0.39 -13.78
N HIS A 93 -6.96 -1.53 -14.00
CA HIS A 93 -7.32 -2.82 -13.42
C HIS A 93 -6.11 -3.53 -12.79
N PRO A 94 -5.57 -3.00 -11.68
CA PRO A 94 -4.39 -3.58 -11.05
C PRO A 94 -4.63 -5.02 -10.63
N HIS A 95 -3.70 -5.90 -10.98
CA HIS A 95 -3.78 -7.32 -10.70
C HIS A 95 -3.50 -7.60 -9.22
N VAL A 96 -3.95 -8.76 -8.71
CA VAL A 96 -3.77 -9.13 -7.30
C VAL A 96 -2.28 -9.13 -6.92
N SER A 97 -1.40 -9.60 -7.80
CA SER A 97 0.06 -9.61 -7.59
C SER A 97 0.63 -8.24 -7.26
N ASP A 98 0.00 -7.17 -7.75
CA ASP A 98 0.54 -5.82 -7.69
C ASP A 98 0.39 -5.23 -6.28
N TRP A 99 -0.66 -5.65 -5.56
CA TRP A 99 -0.99 -5.14 -4.23
C TRP A 99 -1.06 -6.22 -3.15
N GLN A 100 -0.91 -7.51 -3.49
CA GLN A 100 -1.00 -8.61 -2.54
C GLN A 100 -0.06 -8.42 -1.36
N THR A 101 1.17 -7.96 -1.62
CA THR A 101 2.19 -7.85 -0.58
C THR A 101 1.83 -6.81 0.46
N VAL A 102 1.39 -5.62 0.05
CA VAL A 102 1.00 -4.55 1.00
C VAL A 102 -0.23 -4.94 1.84
N VAL A 103 -1.19 -5.65 1.24
CA VAL A 103 -2.35 -6.17 1.98
C VAL A 103 -1.95 -7.32 2.92
N SER A 104 -1.00 -8.17 2.52
CA SER A 104 -0.51 -9.26 3.36
C SER A 104 0.25 -8.74 4.58
N GLU A 105 1.08 -7.72 4.41
CA GLU A 105 1.77 -7.02 5.51
C GLU A 105 0.75 -6.44 6.52
N ALA A 106 -0.31 -5.79 6.02
CA ALA A 106 -1.39 -5.29 6.86
C ALA A 106 -2.10 -6.42 7.64
N LEU A 107 -2.39 -7.55 6.98
CA LEU A 107 -3.01 -8.71 7.63
C LEU A 107 -2.10 -9.35 8.68
N ASP A 108 -0.81 -9.45 8.41
CA ASP A 108 0.16 -10.00 9.35
C ASP A 108 0.32 -9.10 10.58
N TRP A 109 0.35 -7.78 10.39
CA TRP A 109 0.31 -6.83 11.50
C TRP A 109 -0.96 -6.99 12.36
N ILE A 110 -2.14 -7.13 11.75
CA ILE A 110 -3.40 -7.37 12.48
C ILE A 110 -3.33 -8.65 13.32
N ARG A 111 -2.75 -9.73 12.77
CA ARG A 111 -2.56 -11.00 13.49
C ARG A 111 -1.64 -10.82 14.69
N GLN A 112 -0.56 -10.07 14.53
CA GLN A 112 0.40 -9.78 15.60
C GLN A 112 -0.25 -8.92 16.70
N GLU A 113 -0.98 -7.86 16.35
CA GLU A 113 -1.68 -7.02 17.33
C GLU A 113 -2.71 -7.81 18.13
N ARG A 114 -3.50 -8.66 17.48
CA ARG A 114 -4.44 -9.56 18.18
C ARG A 114 -3.73 -10.51 19.13
N ALA A 115 -2.60 -11.09 18.72
CA ALA A 115 -1.82 -11.98 19.58
C ALA A 115 -1.26 -11.22 20.81
N SER A 116 -0.81 -9.99 20.63
CA SER A 116 -0.32 -9.12 21.70
C SER A 116 -1.42 -8.73 22.69
N LEU A 117 -2.61 -8.33 22.20
CA LEU A 117 -3.76 -7.99 23.04
C LEU A 117 -4.28 -9.19 23.86
N ASN A 118 -4.30 -10.38 23.26
CA ASN A 118 -4.68 -11.60 23.96
C ASN A 118 -3.70 -11.92 25.10
N LYS A 119 -2.39 -11.76 24.87
CA LYS A 119 -1.36 -11.92 25.93
C LYS A 119 -1.59 -10.95 27.09
N ILE A 120 -1.87 -9.67 26.80
CA ILE A 120 -2.16 -8.66 27.85
C ILE A 120 -3.40 -9.04 28.65
N THR A 121 -4.45 -9.53 27.98
CA THR A 121 -5.71 -9.92 28.64
C THR A 121 -5.50 -11.13 29.56
N THR A 122 -4.68 -12.10 29.15
CA THR A 122 -4.33 -13.27 29.99
C THR A 122 -3.46 -12.92 31.19
N LEU A 123 -2.73 -11.81 31.15
CA LEU A 123 -1.84 -11.35 32.22
C LEU A 123 -2.57 -10.49 33.28
N ARG A 124 -3.82 -10.10 33.06
CA ARG A 124 -4.59 -9.37 34.09
C ARG A 124 -4.90 -10.34 35.25
N PRO A 125 -4.43 -10.07 36.47
CA PRO A 125 -4.78 -10.90 37.61
C PRO A 125 -6.29 -10.82 37.80
N ILE A 126 -6.93 -11.98 37.96
CA ILE A 126 -8.31 -12.09 38.41
C ILE A 126 -8.35 -11.43 39.78
N LEU A 127 -8.81 -10.18 39.85
CA LEU A 127 -9.21 -9.54 41.09
C LEU A 127 -10.40 -10.36 41.61
N LYS A 128 -10.10 -11.38 42.43
CA LYS A 128 -11.09 -12.04 43.26
C LYS A 128 -11.63 -10.95 44.20
N LEU A 129 -12.80 -10.42 43.88
CA LEU A 129 -13.62 -9.68 44.82
C LEU A 129 -13.99 -10.68 45.93
N ALA A 130 -13.26 -10.63 47.04
CA ALA A 130 -13.67 -11.25 48.28
C ALA A 130 -14.70 -10.32 48.93
N ALA A 131 -15.94 -10.79 49.02
CA ALA A 131 -16.97 -10.27 49.90
C ALA A 131 -17.77 -11.47 50.43
#